data_AF-A0AAV0ICQ6-F1
#
_entry.id   AF-A0AAV0ICQ6-F1
#
_cell.length_a   1.000
_cell.length_b   1.000
_cell.length_c   1.000
_cell.angle_alpha   90.00
_cell.angle_beta   90.00
_cell.angle_gamma   90.00
#
_symmetry.space_group_name_H-M   'P 1'
#
loop_
_entity.id
_entity.type
_entity.pdbx_description
1 polymer ?
#
loop_
_entity_poly.entity_id
_entity_poly.type
_entity_poly.pdbx_seq_one_letter_code
_entity_poly.pdbx_strand_id
1 'polypeptide(L)'
;MAGSLLHSFATSFSSCSSSSSSRLLLSHSPPSLFLTSFRRSAAVAAPGVRFSRVLSSSSSSSSSSRSPLCYRRGQRRLMAHSIARATLGLTQPNAVDVPKIAFAAKEINAVEWKGDLLAVGVTEKDMAKDESSKFGNSLLKKLDSQLGGLLSEASSEEDFTGKAGQSMVLRLPGLSSKRIGLIGLGQSSSTTFAFRGFGEAFAAAAKSTQANSAAVTLATTDSISNDSKLSTASAIASGTVLGLYEDTRYKSEGKKPVLKSVDFIGLGSGAEIEKKLKYAEDVSTAVIFGKELVNSPANVLTPAVLAEEASKIASTYSDVFTATILDAKKCEELKMGSYLGVAAASANPPHFIHLCYKPSSGPVKTKLALVGKGLTFDSGGYNIKTGAGCSIELMKFDMGGSAAVLGAAKAIGQVKPPGVEVHFIVAACENMISGTGMRPGDVVTASNGKTIEVYTSSFSSLLWNPSFWFIESTVDNLADT
;
A
#
# COMPACT_ATOMS: atom_id res chain seq x y z
N MET A 1 -11.21 18.58 7.81
CA MET A 1 -9.95 17.79 7.78
C MET A 1 -10.21 16.28 7.70
N ALA A 2 -11.05 15.67 8.55
CA ALA A 2 -11.37 14.23 8.48
C ALA A 2 -11.96 13.76 7.11
N GLY A 3 -12.86 14.55 6.50
CA GLY A 3 -13.39 14.24 5.16
C GLY A 3 -12.36 14.31 4.02
N SER A 4 -11.32 15.13 4.16
CA SER A 4 -10.22 15.25 3.17
C SER A 4 -9.19 14.11 3.30
N LEU A 5 -9.03 13.56 4.51
CA LEU A 5 -8.29 12.33 4.77
C LEU A 5 -8.93 11.14 4.07
N LEU A 6 -10.23 10.92 4.27
CA LEU A 6 -10.96 9.80 3.66
C LEU A 6 -10.94 9.86 2.12
N HIS A 7 -11.11 11.04 1.54
CA HIS A 7 -11.06 11.21 0.09
C HIS A 7 -9.66 10.95 -0.49
N SER A 8 -8.58 11.31 0.23
CA SER A 8 -7.19 11.06 -0.20
C SER A 8 -6.80 9.57 -0.14
N PHE A 9 -7.33 8.83 0.82
CA PHE A 9 -7.13 7.38 0.91
C PHE A 9 -7.87 6.64 -0.22
N ALA A 10 -9.15 6.94 -0.45
CA ALA A 10 -9.93 6.29 -1.52
C ALA A 10 -9.32 6.51 -2.92
N THR A 11 -8.91 7.74 -3.24
CA THR A 11 -8.32 8.08 -4.56
C THR A 11 -6.94 7.49 -4.79
N SER A 12 -6.15 7.26 -3.73
CA SER A 12 -4.81 6.65 -3.82
C SER A 12 -4.86 5.14 -4.03
N PHE A 13 -5.90 4.45 -3.57
CA PHE A 13 -6.06 3.01 -3.78
C PHE A 13 -6.64 2.70 -5.17
N SER A 14 -7.61 3.48 -5.67
CA SER A 14 -8.18 3.28 -7.02
C SER A 14 -7.19 3.49 -8.17
N SER A 15 -6.16 4.31 -7.97
CA SER A 15 -5.11 4.59 -8.97
C SER A 15 -4.01 3.52 -9.02
N CYS A 16 -3.84 2.70 -7.97
CA CYS A 16 -2.93 1.55 -8.01
C CYS A 16 -3.50 0.39 -8.83
N SER A 17 -4.83 0.21 -8.86
CA SER A 17 -5.51 -0.84 -9.63
C SER A 17 -5.51 -0.63 -11.16
N SER A 18 -5.27 0.58 -11.65
CA SER A 18 -5.38 0.91 -13.09
C SER A 18 -4.05 0.92 -13.86
N SER A 19 -2.91 0.77 -13.18
CA SER A 19 -1.58 0.92 -13.78
C SER A 19 -0.97 -0.35 -14.41
N SER A 20 -1.73 -1.44 -14.52
CA SER A 20 -1.24 -2.71 -15.12
C SER A 20 -2.04 -3.21 -16.33
N SER A 21 -2.97 -2.42 -16.88
CA SER A 21 -3.69 -2.80 -18.09
C SER A 21 -3.11 -2.10 -19.32
N SER A 22 -2.04 -2.69 -19.87
CA SER A 22 -1.55 -2.33 -21.20
C SER A 22 -2.58 -2.70 -22.27
N ARG A 23 -2.85 -1.72 -23.14
CA ARG A 23 -3.76 -1.78 -24.29
C ARG A 23 -3.37 -2.91 -25.25
N LEU A 24 -4.33 -3.78 -25.56
CA LEU A 24 -4.38 -4.53 -26.81
C LEU A 24 -5.76 -4.30 -27.43
N LEU A 25 -5.80 -3.37 -28.38
CA LEU A 25 -6.88 -3.22 -29.35
C LEU A 25 -6.84 -4.44 -30.26
N LEU A 26 -7.95 -5.16 -30.39
CA LEU A 26 -8.31 -5.86 -31.63
C LEU A 26 -9.81 -6.15 -31.63
N SER A 27 -10.36 -5.97 -32.82
CA SER A 27 -11.76 -5.80 -33.16
C SER A 27 -12.42 -7.11 -33.60
N HIS A 28 -13.75 -7.18 -33.43
CA HIS A 28 -14.78 -7.86 -34.26
C HIS A 28 -15.74 -8.80 -33.50
N SER A 29 -17.01 -8.60 -33.83
CA SER A 29 -18.24 -9.29 -33.38
C SER A 29 -18.40 -10.67 -34.05
N PRO A 30 -19.36 -11.52 -33.60
CA PRO A 30 -19.35 -12.99 -33.74
C PRO A 30 -20.13 -13.51 -34.97
N PRO A 31 -20.18 -14.85 -35.22
CA PRO A 31 -21.42 -15.55 -34.84
C PRO A 31 -21.36 -17.09 -34.55
N SER A 32 -22.41 -17.54 -33.84
CA SER A 32 -23.24 -18.77 -34.01
C SER A 32 -22.70 -20.21 -33.92
N LEU A 33 -23.26 -20.92 -32.91
CA LEU A 33 -23.97 -22.22 -32.96
C LEU A 33 -23.45 -23.34 -33.88
N PHE A 34 -23.16 -24.52 -33.30
CA PHE A 34 -23.76 -25.80 -33.75
C PHE A 34 -23.63 -26.87 -32.65
N LEU A 35 -24.77 -27.40 -32.21
CA LEU A 35 -24.89 -28.67 -31.50
C LEU A 35 -24.53 -29.82 -32.44
N THR A 36 -23.86 -30.85 -31.94
CA THR A 36 -24.25 -32.24 -32.26
C THR A 36 -23.91 -33.18 -31.11
N SER A 37 -24.91 -33.97 -30.76
CA SER A 37 -24.89 -35.07 -29.83
C SER A 37 -24.32 -36.32 -30.52
N PHE A 38 -23.61 -37.17 -29.78
CA PHE A 38 -23.61 -38.60 -30.05
C PHE A 38 -23.61 -39.40 -28.74
N ARG A 39 -24.56 -40.33 -28.67
CA ARG A 39 -24.84 -41.26 -27.58
C ARG A 39 -24.44 -42.68 -28.02
N ARG A 40 -24.18 -43.53 -27.01
CA ARG A 40 -24.17 -45.02 -27.00
C ARG A 40 -22.91 -45.71 -27.60
N SER A 41 -22.41 -46.85 -27.09
CA SER A 41 -22.91 -47.84 -26.12
C SER A 41 -21.78 -48.82 -25.68
N ALA A 42 -22.01 -49.49 -24.54
CA ALA A 42 -21.58 -50.85 -24.11
C ALA A 42 -20.07 -51.20 -24.03
N ALA A 43 -19.48 -51.46 -22.85
CA ALA A 43 -19.57 -52.64 -21.95
C ALA A 43 -18.90 -53.92 -22.50
N VAL A 44 -17.77 -54.36 -21.91
CA VAL A 44 -17.36 -55.78 -21.65
C VAL A 44 -16.34 -55.84 -20.49
N ALA A 45 -16.40 -56.97 -19.77
CA ALA A 45 -15.87 -57.42 -18.49
C ALA A 45 -14.33 -57.43 -18.22
N ALA A 46 -14.03 -57.54 -16.92
CA ALA A 46 -12.75 -57.90 -16.28
C ALA A 46 -12.41 -59.41 -16.44
N PRO A 47 -11.19 -59.86 -16.05
CA PRO A 47 -10.84 -60.18 -14.64
C PRO A 47 -9.44 -59.61 -14.27
N GLY A 48 -9.01 -59.38 -13.03
CA GLY A 48 -9.17 -60.14 -11.79
C GLY A 48 -7.85 -60.83 -11.43
N VAL A 49 -6.92 -60.17 -10.72
CA VAL A 49 -5.79 -60.81 -10.00
C VAL A 49 -5.54 -60.05 -8.68
N ARG A 50 -5.31 -60.81 -7.61
CA ARG A 50 -5.34 -60.42 -6.20
C ARG A 50 -4.06 -60.91 -5.50
N PHE A 51 -3.69 -60.21 -4.41
CA PHE A 51 -2.69 -60.53 -3.36
C PHE A 51 -1.19 -60.38 -3.74
N SER A 52 -0.31 -59.86 -2.89
CA SER A 52 -0.21 -60.03 -1.43
C SER A 52 0.56 -58.89 -0.72
N ARG A 53 0.18 -58.64 0.54
CA ARG A 53 0.95 -57.92 1.57
C ARG A 53 2.10 -58.81 2.06
N VAL A 54 3.25 -58.20 2.33
CA VAL A 54 4.23 -58.72 3.30
C VAL A 54 4.50 -57.63 4.33
N LEU A 55 4.37 -58.01 5.60
CA LEU A 55 4.62 -57.21 6.80
C LEU A 55 5.89 -57.70 7.50
N SER A 56 6.44 -56.81 8.34
CA SER A 56 7.40 -57.05 9.44
C SER A 56 8.85 -57.34 9.00
N SER A 57 9.91 -56.96 9.69
CA SER A 57 10.18 -56.46 11.06
C SER A 57 11.53 -55.71 10.98
N SER A 58 11.94 -54.80 11.86
CA SER A 58 12.42 -55.10 13.20
C SER A 58 13.04 -53.84 13.82
N SER A 59 12.85 -53.72 15.13
CA SER A 59 13.44 -52.79 16.08
C SER A 59 14.93 -53.08 16.34
N SER A 60 15.73 -52.04 16.58
CA SER A 60 16.79 -52.13 17.59
C SER A 60 17.17 -50.76 18.16
N SER A 61 17.02 -50.68 19.47
CA SER A 61 17.53 -49.66 20.38
C SER A 61 19.00 -49.94 20.70
N SER A 62 19.82 -48.90 20.83
CA SER A 62 21.02 -48.97 21.66
C SER A 62 21.34 -47.61 22.28
N SER A 63 21.24 -47.60 23.60
CA SER A 63 21.71 -46.59 24.54
C SER A 63 23.20 -46.77 24.81
N SER A 64 23.97 -45.69 24.88
CA SER A 64 25.21 -45.66 25.65
C SER A 64 25.46 -44.28 26.25
N SER A 65 26.07 -44.31 27.42
CA SER A 65 26.06 -43.29 28.47
C SER A 65 27.41 -42.57 28.61
N ARG A 66 27.32 -41.25 28.84
CA ARG A 66 28.10 -40.37 29.75
C ARG A 66 29.64 -40.41 29.77
N SER A 67 30.25 -39.22 29.61
CA SER A 67 31.11 -38.56 30.60
C SER A 67 31.36 -37.07 30.25
N PRO A 68 31.70 -36.18 31.22
CA PRO A 68 31.31 -34.77 31.20
C PRO A 68 32.43 -33.80 30.83
N LEU A 69 32.10 -32.69 30.16
CA LEU A 69 32.99 -31.56 29.92
C LEU A 69 32.40 -30.28 30.53
N CYS A 70 33.01 -29.90 31.65
CA CYS A 70 33.18 -28.57 32.25
C CYS A 70 32.33 -27.41 31.66
N TYR A 71 31.28 -26.99 32.38
CA TYR A 71 30.49 -25.81 32.04
C TYR A 71 30.99 -24.57 32.81
N ARG A 72 31.62 -23.64 32.08
CA ARG A 72 31.93 -22.28 32.56
C ARG A 72 30.65 -21.44 32.60
N ARG A 73 30.43 -20.76 33.73
CA ARG A 73 29.42 -19.70 33.94
C ARG A 73 29.45 -18.70 32.78
N GLY A 74 28.36 -18.63 32.03
CA GLY A 74 28.09 -17.61 31.02
C GLY A 74 26.68 -17.06 31.22
N GLN A 75 26.56 -15.74 31.21
CA GLN A 75 25.37 -14.95 31.51
C GLN A 75 24.12 -15.42 30.75
N ARG A 76 23.00 -15.54 31.48
CA ARG A 76 21.67 -15.73 30.90
C ARG A 76 21.32 -14.55 30.00
N ARG A 77 21.48 -14.71 28.68
CA ARG A 77 20.71 -13.93 27.70
C ARG A 77 19.26 -14.37 27.84
N LEU A 78 18.42 -13.42 28.28
CA LEU A 78 16.97 -13.56 28.24
C LEU A 78 16.57 -13.80 26.78
N MET A 79 16.00 -14.97 26.50
CA MET A 79 15.48 -15.38 25.20
C MET A 79 14.23 -14.54 24.88
N ALA A 80 14.43 -13.39 24.24
CA ALA A 80 13.37 -12.64 23.59
C ALA A 80 13.34 -13.01 22.10
N HIS A 81 12.82 -14.19 21.80
CA HIS A 81 12.32 -14.52 20.47
C HIS A 81 10.97 -15.17 20.67
N SER A 82 9.91 -14.38 20.50
CA SER A 82 8.58 -14.93 20.27
C SER A 82 8.68 -15.91 19.10
N ILE A 83 8.10 -17.08 19.29
CA ILE A 83 8.10 -18.22 18.37
C ILE A 83 7.89 -17.70 16.95
N ALA A 84 8.95 -17.71 16.14
CA ALA A 84 8.84 -17.51 14.71
C ALA A 84 7.98 -18.66 14.20
N ARG A 85 6.68 -18.40 14.03
CA ARG A 85 5.74 -19.32 13.41
C ARG A 85 6.38 -19.72 12.08
N ALA A 86 6.65 -21.00 11.88
CA ALA A 86 7.38 -21.46 10.71
C ALA A 86 6.63 -20.99 9.45
N THR A 87 7.18 -19.97 8.79
CA THR A 87 6.60 -19.41 7.56
C THR A 87 6.61 -20.51 6.52
N LEU A 88 5.46 -20.79 5.90
CA LEU A 88 5.39 -21.75 4.80
C LEU A 88 6.41 -21.33 3.72
N GLY A 89 7.27 -22.25 3.31
CA GLY A 89 8.34 -21.98 2.35
C GLY A 89 9.58 -21.29 2.92
N LEU A 90 9.70 -21.18 4.25
CA LEU A 90 10.86 -20.62 4.96
C LEU A 90 11.23 -19.18 4.54
N THR A 91 10.28 -18.46 3.94
CA THR A 91 10.50 -17.09 3.47
C THR A 91 10.73 -16.15 4.65
N GLN A 92 11.81 -15.39 4.62
CA GLN A 92 12.09 -14.34 5.59
C GLN A 92 12.10 -12.99 4.87
N PRO A 93 11.22 -12.05 5.23
CA PRO A 93 11.27 -10.72 4.63
C PRO A 93 12.54 -9.99 5.06
N ASN A 94 13.21 -9.32 4.11
CA ASN A 94 14.27 -8.38 4.43
C ASN A 94 13.72 -7.19 5.23
N ALA A 95 14.63 -6.43 5.86
CA ALA A 95 14.25 -5.20 6.55
C ALA A 95 13.57 -4.20 5.60
N VAL A 96 12.55 -3.52 6.11
CA VAL A 96 11.87 -2.42 5.40
C VAL A 96 12.75 -1.17 5.46
N ASP A 97 13.12 -0.65 4.30
CA ASP A 97 13.77 0.65 4.16
C ASP A 97 12.71 1.73 3.84
N VAL A 98 12.06 2.29 4.88
CA VAL A 98 11.16 3.44 4.68
C VAL A 98 12.01 4.67 4.34
N PRO A 99 11.75 5.37 3.21
CA PRO A 99 12.48 6.58 2.87
C PRO A 99 12.31 7.64 3.98
N LYS A 100 13.40 8.01 4.64
CA LYS A 100 13.44 9.16 5.56
C LYS A 100 13.98 10.35 4.80
N ILE A 101 13.08 11.26 4.41
CA ILE A 101 13.42 12.41 3.59
C ILE A 101 13.21 13.66 4.43
N ALA A 102 14.26 14.46 4.58
CA ALA A 102 14.15 15.78 5.18
C ALA A 102 13.55 16.73 4.13
N PHE A 103 12.29 17.11 4.33
CA PHE A 103 11.65 18.18 3.56
C PHE A 103 11.90 19.53 4.22
N ALA A 104 12.26 20.53 3.43
CA ALA A 104 12.42 21.91 3.89
C ALA A 104 11.91 22.89 2.84
N ALA A 105 11.30 23.99 3.28
CA ALA A 105 10.90 25.06 2.38
C ALA A 105 11.92 26.22 2.42
N LYS A 106 12.35 26.72 1.26
CA LYS A 106 13.42 27.73 1.14
C LYS A 106 13.02 28.87 0.21
N GLU A 107 13.21 30.11 0.67
CA GLU A 107 13.13 31.32 -0.14
C GLU A 107 14.52 31.70 -0.66
N ILE A 108 14.97 30.99 -1.67
CA ILE A 108 16.26 31.22 -2.33
C ILE A 108 16.03 31.25 -3.84
N ASN A 109 16.91 31.92 -4.56
CA ASN A 109 16.88 31.87 -6.02
C ASN A 109 17.19 30.43 -6.47
N ALA A 110 16.28 29.79 -7.22
CA ALA A 110 16.46 28.42 -7.69
C ALA A 110 17.75 28.22 -8.50
N VAL A 111 18.22 29.28 -9.16
CA VAL A 111 19.47 29.31 -9.92
C VAL A 111 20.70 29.19 -9.01
N GLU A 112 20.63 29.68 -7.78
CA GLU A 112 21.74 29.68 -6.81
C GLU A 112 21.73 28.44 -5.91
N TRP A 113 20.66 27.63 -5.97
CA TRP A 113 20.55 26.42 -5.17
C TRP A 113 21.68 25.42 -5.48
N LYS A 114 22.18 24.76 -4.43
CA LYS A 114 23.30 23.81 -4.49
C LYS A 114 22.84 22.41 -4.11
N GLY A 115 23.13 21.44 -4.98
CA GLY A 115 22.86 20.02 -4.72
C GLY A 115 22.94 19.15 -5.97
N ASP A 116 22.41 17.93 -5.91
CA ASP A 116 22.62 16.94 -6.96
C ASP A 116 21.61 17.05 -8.12
N LEU A 117 20.37 17.47 -7.85
CA LEU A 117 19.29 17.61 -8.84
C LEU A 117 18.34 18.76 -8.48
N LEU A 118 18.19 19.73 -9.37
CA LEU A 118 17.11 20.73 -9.34
C LEU A 118 16.04 20.34 -10.35
N ALA A 119 14.82 20.05 -9.89
CA ALA A 119 13.69 19.75 -10.76
C ALA A 119 12.73 20.92 -10.88
N VAL A 120 12.39 21.28 -12.11
CA VAL A 120 11.47 22.37 -12.46
C VAL A 120 10.22 21.79 -13.10
N GLY A 121 9.08 21.98 -12.43
CA GLY A 121 7.77 21.68 -13.01
C GLY A 121 7.38 22.77 -14.01
N VAL A 122 7.08 22.38 -15.24
CA VAL A 122 6.78 23.30 -16.36
C VAL A 122 5.47 22.91 -17.04
N THR A 123 4.61 23.88 -17.29
CA THR A 123 3.42 23.71 -18.15
C THR A 123 3.79 23.94 -19.61
N GLU A 124 2.89 23.56 -20.53
CA GLU A 124 3.04 23.89 -21.96
C GLU A 124 3.14 25.41 -22.19
N LYS A 125 2.50 26.22 -21.34
CA LYS A 125 2.60 27.69 -21.40
C LYS A 125 3.96 28.20 -20.94
N ASP A 126 4.56 27.56 -19.92
CA ASP A 126 5.88 27.95 -19.42
C ASP A 126 6.97 27.70 -20.46
N MET A 127 6.75 26.73 -21.35
CA MET A 127 7.67 26.34 -22.43
C MET A 127 7.57 27.23 -23.67
N ALA A 128 6.71 28.26 -23.66
CA ALA A 128 6.61 29.21 -24.78
C ALA A 128 7.97 29.89 -25.05
N LYS A 129 8.37 29.89 -26.33
CA LYS A 129 9.61 30.52 -26.81
C LYS A 129 9.30 31.81 -27.58
N ASP A 130 10.24 32.75 -27.53
CA ASP A 130 10.20 33.96 -28.37
C ASP A 130 10.66 33.67 -29.80
N GLU A 131 10.59 34.68 -30.68
CA GLU A 131 11.01 34.59 -32.08
C GLU A 131 12.50 34.21 -32.24
N SER A 132 13.31 34.39 -31.20
CA SER A 132 14.72 33.99 -31.16
C SER A 132 14.95 32.59 -30.58
N SER A 133 13.89 31.78 -30.45
CA SER A 133 13.91 30.44 -29.85
C SER A 133 14.36 30.38 -28.38
N LYS A 134 14.30 31.50 -27.65
CA LYS A 134 14.63 31.56 -26.22
C LYS A 134 13.37 31.43 -25.37
N PHE A 135 13.50 30.90 -24.16
CA PHE A 135 12.36 30.78 -23.24
C PHE A 135 11.78 32.16 -22.88
N GLY A 136 10.44 32.27 -22.94
CA GLY A 136 9.71 33.44 -22.44
C GLY A 136 9.58 33.46 -20.92
N ASN A 137 9.54 32.29 -20.28
CA ASN A 137 9.47 32.15 -18.83
C ASN A 137 10.74 32.70 -18.14
N SER A 138 10.56 33.51 -17.10
CA SER A 138 11.66 34.24 -16.44
C SER A 138 12.67 33.33 -15.74
N LEU A 139 12.22 32.23 -15.12
CA LEU A 139 13.10 31.26 -14.48
C LEU A 139 13.87 30.45 -15.51
N LEU A 140 13.17 29.89 -16.51
CA LEU A 140 13.81 29.09 -17.56
C LEU A 140 14.82 29.92 -18.36
N LYS A 141 14.51 31.18 -18.66
CA LYS A 141 15.43 32.11 -19.33
C LYS A 141 16.70 32.38 -18.53
N LYS A 142 16.59 32.56 -17.21
CA LYS A 142 17.74 32.75 -16.31
C LYS A 142 18.62 31.49 -16.26
N LEU A 143 18.01 30.31 -16.16
CA LEU A 143 18.72 29.03 -16.14
C LEU A 143 19.44 28.78 -17.48
N ASP A 144 18.75 28.97 -18.60
CA ASP A 144 19.32 28.76 -19.94
C ASP A 144 20.45 29.77 -20.25
N SER A 145 20.32 31.02 -19.81
CA SER A 145 21.37 32.03 -19.98
C SER A 145 22.66 31.68 -19.23
N GLN A 146 22.57 31.04 -18.07
CA GLN A 146 23.76 30.55 -17.36
C GLN A 146 24.39 29.31 -18.02
N LEU A 147 23.59 28.57 -18.77
CA LEU A 147 23.99 27.37 -19.49
C LEU A 147 24.40 27.64 -20.94
N GLY A 148 24.44 28.92 -21.36
CA GLY A 148 24.82 29.30 -22.71
C GLY A 148 23.86 28.80 -23.80
N GLY A 149 22.58 28.56 -23.48
CA GLY A 149 21.58 28.07 -24.43
C GLY A 149 21.38 26.55 -24.46
N LEU A 150 22.17 25.79 -23.69
CA LEU A 150 22.13 24.33 -23.72
C LEU A 150 20.76 23.75 -23.28
N LEU A 151 20.04 24.43 -22.38
CA LEU A 151 18.75 23.94 -21.90
C LEU A 151 17.67 24.06 -22.99
N SER A 152 17.67 25.16 -23.74
CA SER A 152 16.72 25.39 -24.83
C SER A 152 17.05 24.55 -26.08
N GLU A 153 18.33 24.29 -26.35
CA GLU A 153 18.80 23.36 -27.38
C GLU A 153 18.35 21.93 -27.06
N ALA A 154 18.72 21.38 -25.90
CA ALA A 154 18.36 20.04 -25.49
C ALA A 154 16.82 19.84 -25.41
N SER A 155 16.09 20.86 -24.95
CA SER A 155 14.61 20.80 -24.94
C SER A 155 14.03 20.67 -26.34
N SER A 156 14.65 21.28 -27.36
CA SER A 156 14.20 21.17 -28.75
C SER A 156 14.56 19.82 -29.36
N GLU A 157 15.76 19.31 -29.08
CA GLU A 157 16.24 18.01 -29.58
C GLU A 157 15.43 16.83 -29.02
N GLU A 158 15.03 16.90 -27.75
CA GLU A 158 14.22 15.87 -27.09
C GLU A 158 12.70 16.06 -27.29
N ASP A 159 12.26 17.03 -28.11
CA ASP A 159 10.85 17.40 -28.31
C ASP A 159 10.11 17.68 -26.98
N PHE A 160 10.81 18.28 -26.03
CA PHE A 160 10.27 18.60 -24.71
C PHE A 160 9.47 19.91 -24.79
N THR A 161 8.14 19.77 -24.69
CA THR A 161 7.17 20.87 -24.85
C THR A 161 6.35 21.14 -23.58
N GLY A 162 6.67 20.46 -22.47
CA GLY A 162 5.97 20.61 -21.19
C GLY A 162 4.68 19.78 -21.08
N LYS A 163 4.44 18.86 -22.02
CA LYS A 163 3.28 17.95 -21.99
C LYS A 163 3.36 17.01 -20.78
N ALA A 164 2.20 16.63 -20.25
CA ALA A 164 2.13 15.68 -19.14
C ALA A 164 2.84 14.35 -19.49
N GLY A 165 3.73 13.90 -18.61
CA GLY A 165 4.51 12.67 -18.80
C GLY A 165 5.86 12.88 -19.51
N GLN A 166 6.15 14.07 -20.04
CA GLN A 166 7.49 14.40 -20.52
C GLN A 166 8.42 14.72 -19.34
N SER A 167 9.65 14.24 -19.41
CA SER A 167 10.71 14.63 -18.47
C SER A 167 12.06 14.58 -19.16
N MET A 168 12.93 15.55 -18.88
CA MET A 168 14.32 15.55 -19.32
C MET A 168 15.23 15.86 -18.14
N VAL A 169 16.45 15.32 -18.13
CA VAL A 169 17.44 15.56 -17.08
C VAL A 169 18.81 15.81 -17.70
N LEU A 170 19.33 17.02 -17.49
CA LEU A 170 20.59 17.48 -18.06
C LEU A 170 21.67 17.60 -16.97
N ARG A 171 22.87 17.08 -17.26
CA ARG A 171 24.06 17.23 -16.40
C ARG A 171 24.75 18.57 -16.69
N LEU A 172 24.97 19.37 -15.65
CA LEU A 172 25.45 20.75 -15.80
C LEU A 172 26.91 20.91 -15.32
N PRO A 173 27.90 21.11 -16.20
CA PRO A 173 29.25 21.46 -15.76
C PRO A 173 29.28 22.89 -15.18
N GLY A 174 29.92 23.08 -14.02
CA GLY A 174 30.23 24.42 -13.50
C GLY A 174 29.12 25.18 -12.76
N LEU A 175 27.88 24.66 -12.68
CA LEU A 175 26.82 25.26 -11.87
C LEU A 175 26.76 24.72 -10.43
N SER A 176 26.05 25.46 -9.58
CA SER A 176 25.78 25.13 -8.18
C SER A 176 25.02 23.80 -8.02
N SER A 177 24.10 23.52 -8.93
CA SER A 177 23.43 22.21 -9.04
C SER A 177 24.14 21.32 -10.06
N LYS A 178 24.32 20.04 -9.73
CA LYS A 178 24.98 19.09 -10.66
C LYS A 178 24.10 18.75 -11.85
N ARG A 179 22.77 18.79 -11.69
CA ARG A 179 21.78 18.45 -12.72
C ARG A 179 20.57 19.35 -12.62
N ILE A 180 19.96 19.61 -13.76
CA ILE A 180 18.62 20.20 -13.88
C ILE A 180 17.69 19.17 -14.53
N GLY A 181 16.48 19.03 -14.00
CA GLY A 181 15.42 18.26 -14.60
C GLY A 181 14.24 19.16 -14.95
N LEU A 182 13.69 19.03 -16.16
CA LEU A 182 12.40 19.63 -16.50
C LEU A 182 11.34 18.53 -16.50
N ILE A 183 10.20 18.77 -15.86
CA ILE A 183 9.08 17.81 -15.80
C ILE A 183 7.80 18.49 -16.28
N GLY A 184 7.20 17.94 -17.32
CA GLY A 184 6.01 18.46 -17.96
C GLY A 184 4.74 18.23 -17.14
N LEU A 185 4.01 19.32 -16.89
CA LEU A 185 2.74 19.35 -16.14
C LEU A 185 1.51 19.43 -17.06
N GLY A 186 1.70 19.57 -18.38
CA GLY A 186 0.64 19.71 -19.38
C GLY A 186 0.06 21.13 -19.47
N GLN A 187 -1.18 21.23 -19.96
CA GLN A 187 -1.85 22.51 -20.27
C GLN A 187 -2.38 23.28 -19.05
N SER A 188 -2.76 22.56 -17.99
CA SER A 188 -3.33 23.14 -16.77
C SER A 188 -2.93 22.29 -15.56
N SER A 189 -2.07 22.85 -14.72
CA SER A 189 -1.56 22.21 -13.50
C SER A 189 -2.36 22.63 -12.26
N SER A 190 -3.69 22.70 -12.34
CA SER A 190 -4.51 23.16 -11.21
C SER A 190 -4.92 22.06 -10.23
N THR A 191 -4.57 20.79 -10.51
CA THR A 191 -5.02 19.66 -9.69
C THR A 191 -3.91 19.10 -8.80
N THR A 192 -4.28 18.71 -7.57
CA THR A 192 -3.42 17.98 -6.64
C THR A 192 -2.81 16.72 -7.27
N PHE A 193 -3.55 16.08 -8.18
CA PHE A 193 -3.10 14.90 -8.91
C PHE A 193 -1.88 15.19 -9.81
N ALA A 194 -1.90 16.28 -10.58
CA ALA A 194 -0.78 16.65 -11.44
C ALA A 194 0.50 16.91 -10.63
N PHE A 195 0.38 17.57 -9.48
CA PHE A 195 1.50 17.84 -8.59
C PHE A 195 2.05 16.60 -7.88
N ARG A 196 1.18 15.63 -7.57
CA ARG A 196 1.63 14.32 -7.09
C ARG A 196 2.40 13.57 -8.18
N GLY A 197 1.89 13.56 -9.42
CA GLY A 197 2.60 12.99 -10.56
C GLY A 197 3.96 13.65 -10.81
N PHE A 198 4.06 14.98 -10.63
CA PHE A 198 5.33 15.69 -10.65
C PHE A 198 6.30 15.19 -9.56
N GLY A 199 5.83 15.02 -8.32
CA GLY A 199 6.62 14.44 -7.24
C GLY A 199 7.10 13.02 -7.55
N GLU A 200 6.27 12.18 -8.17
CA GLU A 200 6.61 10.81 -8.57
C GLU A 200 7.67 10.79 -9.69
N ALA A 201 7.53 11.65 -10.71
CA ALA A 201 8.52 11.80 -11.76
C ALA A 201 9.86 12.37 -11.23
N PHE A 202 9.79 13.32 -10.29
CA PHE A 202 10.95 13.85 -9.58
C PHE A 202 11.68 12.76 -8.80
N ALA A 203 10.96 11.93 -8.05
CA ALA A 203 11.51 10.77 -7.36
C ALA A 203 12.22 9.80 -8.31
N ALA A 204 11.62 9.52 -9.47
CA ALA A 204 12.23 8.67 -10.49
C ALA A 204 13.55 9.27 -11.03
N ALA A 205 13.56 10.57 -11.32
CA ALA A 205 14.77 11.29 -11.75
C ALA A 205 15.86 11.31 -10.66
N ALA A 206 15.49 11.53 -9.39
CA ALA A 206 16.42 11.46 -8.27
C ALA A 206 17.02 10.05 -8.12
N LYS A 207 16.21 9.00 -8.29
CA LYS A 207 16.64 7.60 -8.21
C LYS A 207 17.58 7.22 -9.36
N SER A 208 17.26 7.59 -10.60
CA SER A 208 18.10 7.28 -11.78
C SER A 208 19.45 7.98 -11.72
N THR A 209 19.49 9.19 -11.15
CA THR A 209 20.72 9.98 -11.00
C THR A 209 21.48 9.74 -9.71
N GLN A 210 20.96 8.90 -8.81
CA GLN A 210 21.51 8.65 -7.46
C GLN A 210 21.70 9.95 -6.66
N ALA A 211 20.76 10.88 -6.79
CA ALA A 211 20.78 12.14 -6.07
C ALA A 211 20.60 11.91 -4.56
N ASN A 212 21.47 12.53 -3.75
CA ASN A 212 21.36 12.53 -2.29
C ASN A 212 20.62 13.79 -1.80
N SER A 213 20.90 14.92 -2.43
CA SER A 213 20.25 16.22 -2.20
C SER A 213 19.56 16.71 -3.46
N ALA A 214 18.29 17.08 -3.36
CA ALA A 214 17.53 17.57 -4.50
C ALA A 214 16.64 18.76 -4.13
N ALA A 215 16.19 19.51 -5.13
CA ALA A 215 15.23 20.59 -4.97
C ALA A 215 14.12 20.51 -6.01
N VAL A 216 12.94 21.00 -5.64
CA VAL A 216 11.79 21.14 -6.52
C VAL A 216 11.33 22.60 -6.56
N THR A 217 11.01 23.07 -7.75
CA THR A 217 10.41 24.39 -7.99
C THR A 217 9.42 24.31 -9.14
N LEU A 218 8.53 25.28 -9.25
CA LEU A 218 7.71 25.49 -10.44
C LEU A 218 8.31 26.60 -11.29
N ALA A 219 8.12 26.53 -12.60
CA ALA A 219 8.54 27.59 -13.52
C ALA A 219 7.75 28.89 -13.33
N THR A 220 6.48 28.78 -12.93
CA THR A 220 5.62 29.92 -12.62
C THR A 220 4.90 29.69 -11.30
N THR A 221 5.09 30.61 -10.35
CA THR A 221 4.46 30.59 -9.01
C THR A 221 3.55 31.78 -8.74
N ASP A 222 3.59 32.80 -9.58
CA ASP A 222 3.04 34.13 -9.28
C ASP A 222 1.51 34.20 -9.41
N SER A 223 0.92 33.27 -10.19
CA SER A 223 -0.53 33.14 -10.37
C SER A 223 -1.20 32.22 -9.34
N ILE A 224 -0.43 31.60 -8.45
CA ILE A 224 -0.90 30.59 -7.49
C ILE A 224 -1.14 31.26 -6.13
N SER A 225 -2.35 31.13 -5.58
CA SER A 225 -2.66 31.63 -4.22
C SER A 225 -1.81 30.93 -3.15
N ASN A 226 -1.56 31.57 -2.01
CA ASN A 226 -0.75 30.97 -0.94
C ASN A 226 -1.29 29.60 -0.47
N ASP A 227 -2.61 29.45 -0.29
CA ASP A 227 -3.24 28.17 0.07
C ASP A 227 -3.01 27.09 -1.01
N SER A 228 -3.02 27.50 -2.28
CA SER A 228 -2.73 26.61 -3.39
C SER A 228 -1.25 26.20 -3.39
N LYS A 229 -0.31 27.10 -3.07
CA LYS A 229 1.12 26.77 -2.93
C LYS A 229 1.37 25.74 -1.83
N LEU A 230 0.73 25.88 -0.67
CA LEU A 230 0.81 24.90 0.43
C LEU A 230 0.30 23.51 0.01
N SER A 231 -0.82 23.48 -0.70
CA SER A 231 -1.43 22.24 -1.20
C SER A 231 -0.58 21.59 -2.29
N THR A 232 0.01 22.39 -3.17
CA THR A 232 0.96 21.95 -4.19
C THR A 232 2.22 21.35 -3.57
N ALA A 233 2.84 22.04 -2.59
CA ALA A 233 4.02 21.52 -1.90
C ALA A 233 3.73 20.18 -1.21
N SER A 234 2.60 20.08 -0.51
CA SER A 234 2.14 18.84 0.10
C SER A 234 1.93 17.72 -0.93
N ALA A 235 1.34 18.01 -2.10
CA ALA A 235 1.11 17.02 -3.14
C ALA A 235 2.41 16.49 -3.77
N ILE A 236 3.35 17.39 -4.05
CA ILE A 236 4.68 17.04 -4.57
C ILE A 236 5.45 16.21 -3.53
N ALA A 237 5.42 16.60 -2.26
CA ALA A 237 6.02 15.83 -1.17
C ALA A 237 5.43 14.42 -1.11
N SER A 238 4.09 14.30 -1.17
CA SER A 238 3.44 13.00 -1.19
C SER A 238 3.87 12.14 -2.37
N GLY A 239 3.89 12.70 -3.59
CA GLY A 239 4.37 12.01 -4.78
C GLY A 239 5.84 11.59 -4.70
N THR A 240 6.67 12.44 -4.10
CA THR A 240 8.10 12.18 -3.89
C THR A 240 8.30 10.96 -2.98
N VAL A 241 7.66 10.95 -1.81
CA VAL A 241 7.75 9.81 -0.87
C VAL A 241 7.26 8.52 -1.53
N LEU A 242 6.11 8.58 -2.21
CA LEU A 242 5.49 7.41 -2.82
C LEU A 242 6.25 6.88 -4.04
N GLY A 243 6.84 7.78 -4.85
CA GLY A 243 7.64 7.43 -6.02
C GLY A 243 9.03 6.87 -5.67
N LEU A 244 9.57 7.20 -4.49
CA LEU A 244 10.83 6.62 -4.00
C LEU A 244 10.67 5.24 -3.39
N TYR A 245 9.46 4.88 -2.96
CA TYR A 245 9.20 3.58 -2.35
C TYR A 245 9.33 2.46 -3.37
N GLU A 246 10.22 1.51 -3.07
CA GLU A 246 10.30 0.23 -3.75
C GLU A 246 10.29 -0.88 -2.70
N ASP A 247 9.37 -1.84 -2.86
CA ASP A 247 9.30 -3.00 -1.98
C ASP A 247 10.33 -4.05 -2.38
N THR A 248 11.36 -4.20 -1.56
CA THR A 248 12.47 -5.14 -1.77
C THR A 248 12.51 -6.25 -0.71
N ARG A 249 11.50 -6.33 0.16
CA ARG A 249 11.43 -7.30 1.26
C ARG A 249 11.54 -8.76 0.80
N TYR A 250 11.04 -9.06 -0.38
CA TYR A 250 10.99 -10.41 -0.94
C TYR A 250 11.91 -10.60 -2.16
N LYS A 251 12.86 -9.68 -2.37
CA LYS A 251 13.90 -9.79 -3.40
C LYS A 251 15.22 -10.20 -2.77
N SER A 252 16.04 -10.98 -3.50
CA SER A 252 17.41 -11.30 -3.08
C SER A 252 18.34 -10.10 -3.12
N GLU A 253 18.09 -9.17 -4.06
CA GLU A 253 18.83 -7.93 -4.22
C GLU A 253 17.88 -6.74 -4.24
N GLY A 254 18.28 -5.67 -3.54
CA GLY A 254 17.53 -4.42 -3.47
C GLY A 254 18.47 -3.23 -3.41
N LYS A 255 18.12 -2.15 -4.11
CA LYS A 255 18.86 -0.89 -4.03
C LYS A 255 18.12 0.04 -3.07
N LYS A 256 18.85 0.58 -2.10
CA LYS A 256 18.29 1.55 -1.16
C LYS A 256 18.11 2.91 -1.85
N PRO A 257 17.02 3.65 -1.56
CA PRO A 257 16.90 5.02 -2.02
C PRO A 257 18.04 5.87 -1.43
N VAL A 258 18.70 6.65 -2.28
CA VAL A 258 19.85 7.50 -1.89
C VAL A 258 19.40 8.90 -1.43
N LEU A 259 18.23 9.36 -1.87
CA LEU A 259 17.73 10.70 -1.60
C LEU A 259 17.44 10.89 -0.10
N LYS A 260 18.08 11.90 0.51
CA LYS A 260 17.97 12.21 1.94
C LYS A 260 17.27 13.53 2.22
N SER A 261 17.36 14.50 1.31
CA SER A 261 16.79 15.83 1.52
C SER A 261 16.19 16.40 0.23
N VAL A 262 15.05 17.06 0.37
CA VAL A 262 14.36 17.75 -0.71
C VAL A 262 13.97 19.15 -0.27
N ASP A 263 14.52 20.15 -0.97
CA ASP A 263 14.19 21.56 -0.77
C ASP A 263 13.06 22.01 -1.70
N PHE A 264 12.04 22.63 -1.14
CA PHE A 264 10.94 23.26 -1.89
C PHE A 264 11.23 24.74 -2.07
N ILE A 265 11.37 25.19 -3.31
CA ILE A 265 11.74 26.57 -3.64
C ILE A 265 10.54 27.31 -4.25
N GLY A 266 10.26 28.53 -3.78
CA GLY A 266 9.23 29.41 -4.33
C GLY A 266 7.78 29.03 -4.03
N LEU A 267 7.55 28.02 -3.18
CA LEU A 267 6.23 27.55 -2.75
C LEU A 267 5.81 28.10 -1.37
N GLY A 268 6.54 29.08 -0.86
CA GLY A 268 6.35 29.69 0.45
C GLY A 268 7.37 29.21 1.47
N SER A 269 7.31 29.78 2.67
CA SER A 269 8.20 29.47 3.80
C SER A 269 7.47 29.62 5.14
N GLY A 270 8.10 29.13 6.21
CA GLY A 270 7.60 29.23 7.58
C GLY A 270 6.83 28.00 8.07
N ALA A 271 6.25 28.12 9.26
CA ALA A 271 5.71 26.98 10.00
C ALA A 271 4.52 26.27 9.32
N GLU A 272 3.73 26.98 8.51
CA GLU A 272 2.56 26.40 7.85
C GLU A 272 2.92 25.41 6.74
N ILE A 273 3.90 25.75 5.90
CA ILE A 273 4.39 24.83 4.86
C ILE A 273 5.14 23.65 5.46
N GLU A 274 5.98 23.88 6.48
CA GLU A 274 6.66 22.82 7.24
C GLU A 274 5.64 21.81 7.80
N LYS A 275 4.55 22.30 8.41
CA LYS A 275 3.46 21.46 8.93
C LYS A 275 2.75 20.68 7.82
N LYS A 276 2.55 21.29 6.64
CA LYS A 276 1.92 20.63 5.48
C LYS A 276 2.82 19.57 4.86
N LEU A 277 4.12 19.83 4.74
CA LEU A 277 5.12 18.86 4.28
C LEU A 277 5.21 17.68 5.25
N LYS A 278 5.21 17.96 6.56
CA LYS A 278 5.19 16.90 7.58
C LYS A 278 3.92 16.05 7.51
N TYR A 279 2.77 16.69 7.38
CA TYR A 279 1.49 15.98 7.17
C TYR A 279 1.53 15.10 5.91
N ALA A 280 2.10 15.60 4.80
CA ALA A 280 2.24 14.83 3.56
C ALA A 280 3.13 13.59 3.74
N GLU A 281 4.24 13.74 4.46
CA GLU A 281 5.15 12.64 4.82
C GLU A 281 4.42 11.58 5.67
N ASP A 282 3.74 12.01 6.74
CA ASP A 282 3.00 11.13 7.65
C ASP A 282 1.95 10.31 6.90
N VAL A 283 1.12 10.97 6.09
CA VAL A 283 0.11 10.29 5.26
C VAL A 283 0.76 9.35 4.24
N SER A 284 1.81 9.78 3.54
CA SER A 284 2.46 8.94 2.53
C SER A 284 3.15 7.71 3.13
N THR A 285 3.78 7.83 4.31
CA THR A 285 4.38 6.66 5.00
C THR A 285 3.32 5.69 5.50
N ALA A 286 2.12 6.18 5.84
CA ALA A 286 0.98 5.35 6.17
C ALA A 286 0.38 4.65 4.94
N VAL A 287 0.37 5.31 3.77
CA VAL A 287 0.00 4.67 2.49
C VAL A 287 1.02 3.59 2.12
N ILE A 288 2.32 3.85 2.30
CA ILE A 288 3.38 2.85 2.10
C ILE A 288 3.14 1.63 2.99
N PHE A 289 2.81 1.83 4.27
CA PHE A 289 2.46 0.73 5.16
C PHE A 289 1.28 -0.11 4.63
N GLY A 290 0.22 0.54 4.10
CA GLY A 290 -0.85 -0.19 3.41
C GLY A 290 -0.36 -1.01 2.22
N LYS A 291 0.54 -0.45 1.39
CA LYS A 291 1.19 -1.18 0.30
C LYS A 291 2.03 -2.35 0.80
N GLU A 292 2.75 -2.18 1.91
CA GLU A 292 3.55 -3.22 2.53
C GLU A 292 2.69 -4.40 3.00
N LEU A 293 1.52 -4.12 3.59
CA LEU A 293 0.57 -5.15 3.95
C LEU A 293 0.10 -5.92 2.70
N VAL A 294 -0.47 -5.23 1.71
CA VAL A 294 -1.00 -5.85 0.47
C VAL A 294 0.06 -6.60 -0.35
N ASN A 295 1.28 -6.07 -0.42
CA ASN A 295 2.37 -6.70 -1.16
C ASN A 295 2.85 -7.99 -0.50
N SER A 296 2.70 -8.12 0.82
CA SER A 296 3.14 -9.30 1.56
C SER A 296 2.34 -10.51 1.14
N PRO A 297 3.00 -11.64 0.80
CA PRO A 297 2.29 -12.84 0.42
C PRO A 297 1.58 -13.44 1.63
N ALA A 298 0.50 -14.18 1.39
CA ALA A 298 -0.36 -14.71 2.45
C ALA A 298 0.34 -15.68 3.42
N ASN A 299 1.41 -16.35 2.99
CA ASN A 299 2.22 -17.19 3.87
C ASN A 299 3.00 -16.36 4.91
N VAL A 300 3.22 -15.07 4.67
CA VAL A 300 3.88 -14.13 5.58
C VAL A 300 2.84 -13.29 6.33
N LEU A 301 1.89 -12.67 5.62
CA LEU A 301 0.84 -11.86 6.22
C LEU A 301 -0.41 -12.70 6.50
N THR A 302 -0.36 -13.52 7.55
CA THR A 302 -1.51 -14.28 8.05
C THR A 302 -2.45 -13.40 8.90
N PRO A 303 -3.67 -13.85 9.25
CA PRO A 303 -4.58 -13.07 10.12
C PRO A 303 -3.95 -12.68 11.46
N ALA A 304 -3.13 -13.57 12.04
CA ALA A 304 -2.40 -13.30 13.27
C ALA A 304 -1.37 -12.18 13.08
N VAL A 305 -0.61 -12.21 11.98
CA VAL A 305 0.39 -11.16 11.67
C VAL A 305 -0.31 -9.83 11.41
N LEU A 306 -1.46 -9.82 10.73
CA LEU A 306 -2.26 -8.60 10.55
C LEU A 306 -2.72 -8.01 11.89
N ALA A 307 -3.12 -8.85 12.85
CA ALA A 307 -3.47 -8.42 14.20
C ALA A 307 -2.25 -7.93 15.02
N GLU A 308 -1.07 -8.53 14.82
CA GLU A 308 0.19 -8.04 15.37
C GLU A 308 0.55 -6.65 14.83
N GLU A 309 0.41 -6.42 13.53
CA GLU A 309 0.63 -5.11 12.90
C GLU A 309 -0.33 -4.04 13.47
N ALA A 310 -1.60 -4.38 13.67
CA ALA A 310 -2.55 -3.49 14.34
C ALA A 310 -2.14 -3.20 15.80
N SER A 311 -1.68 -4.22 16.53
CA SER A 311 -1.19 -4.06 17.91
C SER A 311 0.07 -3.19 17.98
N LYS A 312 0.97 -3.27 16.98
CA LYS A 312 2.14 -2.40 16.87
C LYS A 312 1.75 -0.93 16.67
N ILE A 313 0.70 -0.65 15.89
CA ILE A 313 0.16 0.71 15.73
C ILE A 313 -0.27 1.25 17.10
N ALA A 314 -1.10 0.50 17.83
CA ALA A 314 -1.58 0.94 19.15
C ALA A 314 -0.45 1.09 20.17
N SER A 315 0.55 0.19 20.15
CA SER A 315 1.73 0.33 21.02
C SER A 315 2.55 1.58 20.69
N THR A 316 2.72 1.90 19.41
CA THR A 316 3.50 3.06 18.94
C THR A 316 2.83 4.37 19.33
N TYR A 317 1.50 4.42 19.31
CA TYR A 317 0.69 5.60 19.61
C TYR A 317 -0.19 5.38 20.85
N SER A 318 0.38 4.75 21.88
CA SER A 318 -0.35 4.31 23.09
C SER A 318 -0.95 5.45 23.91
N ASP A 319 -0.55 6.69 23.65
CA ASP A 319 -1.14 7.87 24.26
C ASP A 319 -2.53 8.23 23.68
N VAL A 320 -2.86 7.72 22.49
CA VAL A 320 -4.12 8.03 21.78
C VAL A 320 -4.84 6.79 21.23
N PHE A 321 -4.20 5.62 21.24
CA PHE A 321 -4.76 4.38 20.72
C PHE A 321 -4.90 3.28 21.77
N THR A 322 -5.97 2.51 21.63
CA THR A 322 -6.16 1.21 22.29
C THR A 322 -6.39 0.13 21.24
N ALA A 323 -5.98 -1.11 21.55
CA ALA A 323 -6.20 -2.28 20.71
C ALA A 323 -6.92 -3.38 21.49
N THR A 324 -7.98 -3.91 20.90
CA THR A 324 -8.69 -5.11 21.35
C THR A 324 -8.61 -6.14 20.23
N ILE A 325 -7.95 -7.27 20.49
CA ILE A 325 -7.84 -8.38 19.54
C ILE A 325 -8.66 -9.55 20.09
N LEU A 326 -9.65 -10.01 19.33
CA LEU A 326 -10.50 -11.14 19.70
C LEU A 326 -10.06 -12.37 18.91
N ASP A 327 -9.85 -13.48 19.62
CA ASP A 327 -9.63 -14.79 19.02
C ASP A 327 -10.96 -15.45 18.61
N ALA A 328 -10.86 -16.61 17.96
CA ALA A 328 -12.02 -17.38 17.51
C ALA A 328 -13.03 -17.66 18.64
N LYS A 329 -12.55 -17.93 19.86
CA LYS A 329 -13.41 -18.26 21.01
C LYS A 329 -14.19 -17.04 21.47
N LYS A 330 -13.55 -15.88 21.55
CA LYS A 330 -14.23 -14.62 21.87
C LYS A 330 -15.25 -14.24 20.79
N CYS A 331 -14.92 -14.47 19.53
CA CYS A 331 -15.87 -14.29 18.43
C CYS A 331 -17.07 -15.26 18.55
N GLU A 332 -16.87 -16.50 18.98
CA GLU A 332 -17.95 -17.46 19.21
C GLU A 332 -18.88 -17.02 20.35
N GLU A 333 -18.31 -16.53 21.46
CA GLU A 333 -19.07 -15.93 22.57
C GLU A 333 -19.94 -14.74 22.11
N LEU A 334 -19.43 -13.97 21.15
CA LEU A 334 -20.14 -12.87 20.48
C LEU A 334 -21.06 -13.32 19.34
N LYS A 335 -21.29 -14.64 19.20
CA LYS A 335 -22.17 -15.26 18.20
C LYS A 335 -21.79 -14.93 16.76
N MET A 336 -20.49 -14.81 16.49
CA MET A 336 -19.99 -14.35 15.20
C MET A 336 -20.02 -15.42 14.08
N GLY A 337 -21.13 -16.14 13.92
CA GLY A 337 -21.20 -17.37 13.14
C GLY A 337 -20.94 -17.21 11.64
N SER A 338 -21.34 -16.10 11.00
CA SER A 338 -21.02 -15.88 9.57
C SER A 338 -19.52 -15.63 9.30
N TYR A 339 -18.77 -15.07 10.27
CA TYR A 339 -17.32 -14.83 10.19
C TYR A 339 -16.56 -16.11 10.46
N LEU A 340 -16.94 -16.79 11.55
CA LEU A 340 -16.34 -18.07 11.92
C LEU A 340 -16.60 -19.14 10.86
N GLY A 341 -17.75 -19.12 10.18
CA GLY A 341 -18.04 -20.00 9.05
C GLY A 341 -17.04 -19.86 7.90
N VAL A 342 -16.70 -18.63 7.50
CA VAL A 342 -15.69 -18.38 6.46
C VAL A 342 -14.29 -18.80 6.92
N ALA A 343 -13.95 -18.53 8.18
CA ALA A 343 -12.62 -18.84 8.72
C ALA A 343 -12.38 -20.33 9.01
N ALA A 344 -13.43 -21.15 9.09
CA ALA A 344 -13.39 -22.52 9.59
C ALA A 344 -12.44 -23.45 8.83
N ALA A 345 -12.15 -23.13 7.56
CA ALA A 345 -11.31 -23.97 6.72
C ALA A 345 -9.79 -23.76 6.95
N SER A 346 -9.37 -22.61 7.49
CA SER A 346 -7.95 -22.25 7.54
C SER A 346 -7.21 -22.88 8.72
N ALA A 347 -5.95 -23.26 8.49
CA ALA A 347 -5.00 -23.62 9.55
C ALA A 347 -4.43 -22.40 10.28
N ASN A 348 -4.55 -21.20 9.70
CA ASN A 348 -4.21 -19.92 10.33
C ASN A 348 -5.45 -19.36 11.03
N PRO A 349 -5.50 -19.33 12.37
CA PRO A 349 -6.71 -18.95 13.10
C PRO A 349 -7.15 -17.51 12.84
N PRO A 350 -8.47 -17.26 12.80
CA PRO A 350 -9.02 -15.91 12.63
C PRO A 350 -8.71 -15.00 13.82
N HIS A 351 -8.55 -13.70 13.55
CA HIS A 351 -8.42 -12.64 14.55
C HIS A 351 -9.31 -11.46 14.20
N PHE A 352 -10.18 -11.05 15.12
CA PHE A 352 -10.96 -9.83 14.96
C PHE A 352 -10.20 -8.67 15.62
N ILE A 353 -9.93 -7.64 14.83
CA ILE A 353 -9.11 -6.50 15.22
C ILE A 353 -10.03 -5.30 15.46
N HIS A 354 -9.90 -4.66 16.62
CA HIS A 354 -10.52 -3.39 16.92
C HIS A 354 -9.48 -2.42 17.51
N LEU A 355 -9.10 -1.41 16.73
CA LEU A 355 -8.34 -0.26 17.24
C LEU A 355 -9.31 0.88 17.53
N CYS A 356 -9.06 1.63 18.59
CA CYS A 356 -9.81 2.85 18.91
C CYS A 356 -8.84 4.01 19.12
N TYR A 357 -8.95 5.02 18.27
CA TYR A 357 -8.32 6.33 18.43
C TYR A 357 -9.22 7.24 19.25
N LYS A 358 -8.65 7.88 20.27
CA LYS A 358 -9.29 8.95 21.03
C LYS A 358 -8.32 10.13 21.17
N PRO A 359 -8.76 11.38 20.97
CA PRO A 359 -7.89 12.53 21.08
C PRO A 359 -7.41 12.66 22.53
N SER A 360 -6.15 13.03 22.72
CA SER A 360 -5.53 13.18 24.04
C SER A 360 -6.14 14.31 24.88
N SER A 361 -6.84 15.25 24.24
CA SER A 361 -7.50 16.36 24.91
C SER A 361 -8.72 16.86 24.11
N GLY A 362 -9.60 17.57 24.81
CA GLY A 362 -10.80 18.17 24.25
C GLY A 362 -11.98 17.20 24.11
N PRO A 363 -13.20 17.73 23.89
CA PRO A 363 -14.40 16.90 23.73
C PRO A 363 -14.38 16.18 22.37
N VAL A 364 -14.84 14.92 22.38
CA VAL A 364 -15.18 14.19 21.15
C VAL A 364 -16.50 14.75 20.61
N LYS A 365 -16.48 15.26 19.39
CA LYS A 365 -17.65 15.82 18.70
C LYS A 365 -18.26 14.86 17.69
N THR A 366 -17.47 13.90 17.21
CA THR A 366 -17.89 12.94 16.20
C THR A 366 -17.23 11.59 16.45
N LYS A 367 -18.01 10.52 16.35
CA LYS A 367 -17.55 9.13 16.40
C LYS A 367 -17.66 8.50 15.03
N LEU A 368 -16.57 7.91 14.56
CA LEU A 368 -16.47 7.29 13.24
C LEU A 368 -16.06 5.83 13.39
N ALA A 369 -16.56 4.96 12.51
CA ALA A 369 -16.00 3.63 12.29
C ALA A 369 -15.52 3.47 10.85
N LEU A 370 -14.30 2.95 10.70
CA LEU A 370 -13.71 2.51 9.45
C LEU A 370 -13.58 0.99 9.48
N VAL A 371 -14.26 0.31 8.56
CA VAL A 371 -14.31 -1.15 8.51
C VAL A 371 -13.62 -1.64 7.24
N GLY A 372 -12.65 -2.54 7.40
CA GLY A 372 -11.76 -2.91 6.32
C GLY A 372 -11.77 -4.40 5.99
N LYS A 373 -11.99 -4.68 4.70
CA LYS A 373 -11.53 -5.86 3.94
C LYS A 373 -10.45 -6.76 4.57
N GLY A 374 -10.72 -7.88 5.24
CA GLY A 374 -9.75 -8.62 6.07
C GLY A 374 -9.34 -10.03 5.60
N LEU A 375 -9.62 -10.42 4.35
CA LEU A 375 -9.24 -11.74 3.84
C LEU A 375 -7.76 -11.75 3.43
N THR A 376 -6.88 -12.30 4.27
CA THR A 376 -5.44 -12.35 3.97
C THR A 376 -5.12 -13.29 2.80
N PHE A 377 -6.02 -14.23 2.51
CA PHE A 377 -6.09 -14.95 1.26
C PHE A 377 -7.53 -15.40 0.98
N ASP A 378 -7.92 -15.40 -0.30
CA ASP A 378 -9.21 -15.89 -0.75
C ASP A 378 -9.06 -16.92 -1.87
N SER A 379 -9.15 -18.21 -1.53
CA SER A 379 -9.17 -19.28 -2.54
C SER A 379 -10.52 -19.40 -3.24
N GLY A 380 -11.57 -18.74 -2.72
CA GLY A 380 -12.97 -18.96 -3.04
C GLY A 380 -13.66 -20.05 -2.19
N GLY A 381 -12.94 -20.71 -1.28
CA GLY A 381 -13.45 -21.90 -0.57
C GLY A 381 -13.77 -23.04 -1.54
N TYR A 382 -14.78 -23.86 -1.24
CA TYR A 382 -15.22 -24.97 -2.11
C TYR A 382 -15.68 -24.51 -3.51
N ASN A 383 -16.24 -23.32 -3.64
CA ASN A 383 -16.36 -22.58 -4.90
C ASN A 383 -15.01 -21.97 -5.29
N ILE A 384 -14.03 -22.84 -5.52
CA ILE A 384 -12.66 -22.44 -5.80
C ILE A 384 -12.61 -21.49 -7.00
N LYS A 385 -11.77 -20.45 -6.90
CA LYS A 385 -11.54 -19.52 -8.01
C LYS A 385 -10.85 -20.27 -9.14
N THR A 386 -11.61 -20.60 -10.17
CA THR A 386 -11.15 -21.32 -11.36
C THR A 386 -11.41 -20.51 -12.64
N GLY A 387 -10.63 -20.78 -13.68
CA GLY A 387 -10.82 -20.20 -15.01
C GLY A 387 -9.91 -19.00 -15.29
N ALA A 388 -9.82 -18.63 -16.57
CA ALA A 388 -9.04 -17.48 -17.00
C ALA A 388 -9.61 -16.20 -16.38
N GLY A 389 -8.73 -15.36 -15.82
CA GLY A 389 -9.10 -14.08 -15.19
C GLY A 389 -9.56 -14.15 -13.73
N CYS A 390 -9.65 -15.34 -13.12
CA CYS A 390 -10.07 -15.46 -11.70
C CYS A 390 -9.04 -14.89 -10.71
N SER A 391 -7.80 -14.67 -11.15
CA SER A 391 -6.72 -13.98 -10.41
C SER A 391 -6.43 -14.56 -9.03
N ILE A 392 -6.60 -15.88 -8.84
CA ILE A 392 -6.40 -16.55 -7.53
C ILE A 392 -4.99 -16.31 -6.97
N GLU A 393 -3.99 -16.20 -7.85
CA GLU A 393 -2.59 -15.89 -7.52
C GLU A 393 -2.39 -14.48 -6.93
N LEU A 394 -3.31 -13.56 -7.19
CA LEU A 394 -3.28 -12.19 -6.68
C LEU A 394 -4.09 -12.02 -5.38
N MET A 395 -4.87 -13.02 -4.95
CA MET A 395 -5.83 -12.92 -3.84
C MET A 395 -5.23 -12.61 -2.46
N LYS A 396 -3.90 -12.48 -2.34
CA LYS A 396 -3.26 -11.80 -1.20
C LYS A 396 -3.73 -10.34 -1.04
N PHE A 397 -4.17 -9.70 -2.13
CA PHE A 397 -4.70 -8.34 -2.11
C PHE A 397 -6.13 -8.23 -1.58
N ASP A 398 -6.81 -9.37 -1.28
CA ASP A 398 -8.20 -9.38 -0.83
C ASP A 398 -8.35 -8.90 0.63
N MET A 399 -7.27 -8.40 1.20
CA MET A 399 -7.21 -7.63 2.44
C MET A 399 -6.93 -6.12 2.22
N GLY A 400 -7.02 -5.63 0.98
CA GLY A 400 -6.72 -4.23 0.63
C GLY A 400 -7.53 -3.20 1.42
N GLY A 401 -8.79 -3.50 1.75
CA GLY A 401 -9.62 -2.66 2.63
C GLY A 401 -9.05 -2.55 4.05
N SER A 402 -8.64 -3.68 4.67
CA SER A 402 -7.98 -3.64 5.99
C SER A 402 -6.63 -2.93 5.94
N ALA A 403 -5.88 -3.05 4.85
CA ALA A 403 -4.65 -2.30 4.66
C ALA A 403 -4.90 -0.79 4.60
N ALA A 404 -5.97 -0.36 3.93
CA ALA A 404 -6.39 1.05 3.91
C ALA A 404 -6.82 1.53 5.30
N VAL A 405 -7.61 0.74 6.04
CA VAL A 405 -8.07 1.05 7.40
C VAL A 405 -6.90 1.14 8.40
N LEU A 406 -5.97 0.18 8.41
CA LEU A 406 -4.81 0.21 9.29
C LEU A 406 -3.79 1.28 8.85
N GLY A 407 -3.69 1.58 7.55
CA GLY A 407 -2.98 2.74 7.04
C GLY A 407 -3.57 4.05 7.57
N ALA A 408 -4.89 4.21 7.52
CA ALA A 408 -5.56 5.36 8.10
C ALA A 408 -5.32 5.48 9.62
N ALA A 409 -5.33 4.36 10.35
CA ALA A 409 -5.00 4.33 11.78
C ALA A 409 -3.58 4.83 12.04
N LYS A 410 -2.60 4.37 11.24
CA LYS A 410 -1.21 4.83 11.32
C LYS A 410 -1.06 6.33 11.06
N ALA A 411 -1.71 6.86 10.03
CA ALA A 411 -1.71 8.30 9.74
C ALA A 411 -2.37 9.12 10.87
N ILE A 412 -3.51 8.66 11.38
CA ILE A 412 -4.25 9.34 12.46
C ILE A 412 -3.44 9.34 13.77
N GLY A 413 -2.68 8.28 14.06
CA GLY A 413 -1.79 8.22 15.22
C GLY A 413 -0.65 9.24 15.17
N GLN A 414 -0.18 9.58 13.96
CA GLN A 414 0.82 10.62 13.74
C GLN A 414 0.22 12.03 13.79
N VAL A 415 -0.89 12.24 13.08
CA VAL A 415 -1.53 13.55 12.92
C VAL A 415 -2.27 14.01 14.19
N LYS A 416 -2.81 13.06 14.97
CA LYS A 416 -3.56 13.29 16.21
C LYS A 416 -4.67 14.35 16.08
N PRO A 417 -5.63 14.16 15.15
CA PRO A 417 -6.70 15.12 14.93
C PRO A 417 -7.60 15.30 16.17
N PRO A 418 -7.91 16.54 16.59
CA PRO A 418 -8.80 16.79 17.73
C PRO A 418 -10.27 16.58 17.34
N GLY A 419 -11.12 16.34 18.34
CA GLY A 419 -12.58 16.37 18.20
C GLY A 419 -13.21 15.13 17.55
N VAL A 420 -12.43 14.10 17.21
CA VAL A 420 -12.92 12.87 16.58
C VAL A 420 -12.46 11.62 17.33
N GLU A 421 -13.35 10.67 17.58
CA GLU A 421 -13.03 9.30 18.02
C GLU A 421 -13.22 8.37 16.83
N VAL A 422 -12.25 7.50 16.54
CA VAL A 422 -12.26 6.67 15.33
C VAL A 422 -12.00 5.22 15.70
N HIS A 423 -12.93 4.35 15.34
CA HIS A 423 -12.84 2.90 15.47
C HIS A 423 -12.36 2.30 14.16
N PHE A 424 -11.33 1.48 14.19
CA PHE A 424 -10.79 0.77 13.02
C PHE A 424 -11.01 -0.71 13.25
N ILE A 425 -11.82 -1.34 12.39
CA ILE A 425 -12.33 -2.68 12.62
C ILE A 425 -12.02 -3.57 11.42
N VAL A 426 -11.44 -4.75 11.69
CA VAL A 426 -11.08 -5.74 10.67
C VAL A 426 -11.39 -7.13 11.19
N ALA A 427 -12.27 -7.87 10.51
CA ALA A 427 -12.46 -9.29 10.74
C ALA A 427 -11.44 -10.07 9.88
N ALA A 428 -10.25 -10.35 10.43
CA ALA A 428 -9.18 -10.99 9.68
C ALA A 428 -9.31 -12.52 9.66
N CYS A 429 -9.29 -13.13 8.48
CA CYS A 429 -9.25 -14.58 8.30
C CYS A 429 -8.72 -14.94 6.91
N GLU A 430 -8.62 -16.25 6.62
CA GLU A 430 -8.36 -16.76 5.28
C GLU A 430 -9.57 -17.60 4.83
N ASN A 431 -9.98 -17.44 3.58
CA ASN A 431 -11.00 -18.31 2.97
C ASN A 431 -10.28 -19.44 2.23
N MET A 432 -10.29 -20.63 2.84
CA MET A 432 -9.53 -21.80 2.41
C MET A 432 -10.43 -23.00 2.10
N ILE A 433 -9.84 -24.09 1.62
CA ILE A 433 -10.50 -25.38 1.42
C ILE A 433 -9.90 -26.39 2.40
N SER A 434 -10.74 -27.04 3.18
CA SER A 434 -10.34 -28.16 4.04
C SER A 434 -11.56 -28.98 4.46
N GLY A 435 -11.34 -30.10 5.15
CA GLY A 435 -12.42 -30.92 5.70
C GLY A 435 -13.28 -30.22 6.77
N THR A 436 -12.84 -29.08 7.30
CA THR A 436 -13.59 -28.25 8.26
C THR A 436 -14.25 -27.04 7.61
N GLY A 437 -14.10 -26.88 6.29
CA GLY A 437 -14.61 -25.71 5.57
C GLY A 437 -16.13 -25.70 5.40
N MET A 438 -16.69 -24.49 5.38
CA MET A 438 -18.07 -24.22 5.04
C MET A 438 -18.39 -24.67 3.61
N ARG A 439 -19.52 -25.36 3.43
CA ARG A 439 -19.97 -25.89 2.14
C ARG A 439 -20.99 -24.96 1.49
N PRO A 440 -21.07 -24.95 0.15
CA PRO A 440 -22.21 -24.36 -0.53
C PRO A 440 -23.50 -25.09 -0.11
N GLY A 441 -24.53 -24.33 0.24
CA GLY A 441 -25.79 -24.82 0.81
C GLY A 441 -25.82 -24.86 2.35
N ASP A 442 -24.70 -24.61 3.04
CA ASP A 442 -24.73 -24.42 4.49
C ASP A 442 -25.53 -23.15 4.84
N VAL A 443 -26.26 -23.18 5.96
CA VAL A 443 -26.93 -21.99 6.52
C VAL A 443 -26.19 -21.55 7.77
N VAL A 444 -25.68 -20.32 7.77
CA VAL A 444 -24.94 -19.73 8.90
C VAL A 444 -25.77 -18.67 9.61
N THR A 445 -25.53 -18.48 10.92
CA THR A 445 -26.22 -17.46 11.72
C THR A 445 -25.26 -16.32 12.05
N ALA A 446 -25.60 -15.09 11.66
CA ALA A 446 -24.84 -13.90 12.00
C ALA A 446 -25.08 -13.47 13.47
N SER A 447 -24.25 -12.55 14.00
CA SER A 447 -24.35 -12.16 15.43
C SER A 447 -25.66 -11.47 15.81
N ASN A 448 -26.35 -10.87 14.83
CA ASN A 448 -27.67 -10.28 14.99
C ASN A 448 -28.84 -11.30 14.90
N GLY A 449 -28.52 -12.60 14.83
CA GLY A 449 -29.50 -13.69 14.78
C GLY A 449 -30.10 -13.98 13.39
N LYS A 450 -29.78 -13.19 12.37
CA LYS A 450 -30.22 -13.48 10.99
C LYS A 450 -29.47 -14.69 10.44
N THR A 451 -30.20 -15.57 9.78
CA THR A 451 -29.65 -16.74 9.08
C THR A 451 -29.35 -16.40 7.62
N ILE A 452 -28.29 -16.98 7.07
CA ILE A 452 -27.83 -16.74 5.70
C ILE A 452 -27.56 -18.09 5.04
N GLU A 453 -28.29 -18.39 3.98
CA GLU A 453 -27.97 -19.53 3.11
C GLU A 453 -26.78 -19.18 2.21
N VAL A 454 -25.75 -20.00 2.26
CA VAL A 454 -24.50 -19.76 1.54
C VAL A 454 -24.55 -20.46 0.19
N TYR A 455 -25.06 -19.76 -0.82
CA TYR A 455 -25.13 -20.32 -2.18
C TYR A 455 -23.74 -20.50 -2.81
N THR A 456 -22.77 -19.68 -2.42
CA THR A 456 -21.37 -19.79 -2.85
C THR A 456 -20.41 -19.47 -1.71
N SER A 457 -19.34 -20.25 -1.55
CA SER A 457 -18.28 -20.00 -0.56
C SER A 457 -17.27 -18.96 -1.05
N SER A 458 -17.32 -18.54 -2.33
CA SER A 458 -16.54 -17.41 -2.84
C SER A 458 -17.18 -16.07 -2.48
N PHE A 459 -18.28 -16.11 -1.71
CA PHE A 459 -19.07 -14.94 -1.34
C PHE A 459 -18.40 -14.19 -0.20
N SER A 460 -17.59 -13.20 -0.55
CA SER A 460 -16.91 -12.38 0.45
C SER A 460 -17.87 -11.59 1.36
N SER A 461 -19.07 -11.22 0.91
CA SER A 461 -19.99 -10.33 1.64
C SER A 461 -20.57 -10.87 2.97
N LEU A 462 -20.43 -12.18 3.26
CA LEU A 462 -20.81 -12.79 4.55
C LEU A 462 -20.02 -12.20 5.73
N LEU A 463 -18.82 -11.70 5.46
CA LEU A 463 -17.96 -11.02 6.42
C LEU A 463 -18.26 -9.52 6.55
N TRP A 464 -18.94 -8.90 5.59
CA TRP A 464 -18.77 -7.46 5.35
C TRP A 464 -19.96 -6.59 5.67
N ASN A 465 -21.13 -7.15 5.95
CA ASN A 465 -22.24 -6.29 6.34
C ASN A 465 -22.10 -5.94 7.85
N PRO A 466 -21.81 -4.66 8.18
CA PRO A 466 -21.47 -4.22 9.54
C PRO A 466 -22.64 -4.33 10.53
N SER A 467 -23.88 -4.43 10.02
CA SER A 467 -25.07 -4.79 10.79
C SER A 467 -24.97 -6.20 11.40
N PHE A 468 -24.03 -7.03 10.94
CA PHE A 468 -23.78 -8.37 11.45
C PHE A 468 -22.69 -8.44 12.53
N TRP A 469 -22.03 -7.32 12.89
CA TRP A 469 -20.80 -7.33 13.69
C TRP A 469 -20.72 -6.27 14.79
N PHE A 470 -21.86 -5.79 15.32
CA PHE A 470 -21.94 -4.94 16.53
C PHE A 470 -21.89 -3.41 16.33
N ILE A 471 -21.62 -2.90 15.12
CA ILE A 471 -21.19 -1.49 14.96
C ILE A 471 -22.33 -0.45 15.03
N GLU A 472 -23.57 -0.81 14.72
CA GLU A 472 -24.65 0.17 14.51
C GLU A 472 -25.06 1.00 15.74
N SER A 473 -24.73 0.60 16.97
CA SER A 473 -25.22 1.29 18.18
C SER A 473 -24.30 2.36 18.77
N THR A 474 -23.09 2.61 18.22
CA THR A 474 -22.05 3.37 18.96
C THR A 474 -21.32 4.45 18.15
N VAL A 475 -21.60 4.60 16.86
CA VAL A 475 -20.89 5.55 15.97
C VAL A 475 -21.86 6.43 15.20
N ASP A 476 -21.44 7.67 14.91
CA ASP A 476 -22.26 8.64 14.18
C ASP A 476 -22.20 8.40 12.66
N ASN A 477 -21.06 7.93 12.15
CA ASN A 477 -20.90 7.58 10.74
C ASN A 477 -20.05 6.32 10.57
N LEU A 478 -20.38 5.57 9.52
CA LEU A 478 -19.72 4.34 9.14
C LEU A 478 -19.23 4.45 7.69
N ALA A 479 -17.96 4.18 7.47
CA ALA A 479 -17.39 4.07 6.13
C ALA A 479 -16.72 2.70 5.96
N ASP A 480 -17.01 2.04 4.84
CA ASP A 480 -16.41 0.79 4.40
C ASP A 480 -15.42 1.03 3.24
N THR A 481 -14.37 0.22 3.19
CA THR A 481 -13.31 0.30 2.17
C THR A 481 -12.88 -1.07 1.68
#